data_AF-A0A2T0H1N5-F1
#
_entry.id   AF-A0A2T0H1N5-F1
#
_cell.length_a   1.000
_cell.length_b   1.000
_cell.length_c   1.000
_cell.angle_alpha   90.00
_cell.angle_beta   90.00
_cell.angle_gamma   90.00
#
_symmetry.space_group_name_H-M   'P 1'
#
loop_
_entity.id
_entity.type
_entity.pdbx_description
1 polymer ?
#
loop_
_entity_poly.entity_id
_entity_poly.type
_entity_poly.pdbx_seq_one_letter_code
_entity_poly.pdbx_strand_id
1 'polypeptide(L)'
;MDDSEGYDGDGSAPDEAEDPGFSEVLRRQSAGWRLLAERMHPQQQPALDELDKLGLDSESLRATFDQFRQQALLLHNAMSAQARAYDEMMEAGGPDDPEAYENYRLATEFITDLMPW
;
A
#
# COMPACT_ATOMS: atom_id res chain seq x y z
N MET A 1 3.02 -38.01 -49.50
CA MET A 1 2.05 -37.61 -48.48
C MET A 1 2.85 -37.52 -47.21
N ASP A 2 2.89 -36.30 -46.68
CA ASP A 2 3.73 -35.85 -45.58
C ASP A 2 3.01 -36.22 -44.28
N ASP A 3 3.61 -37.09 -43.46
CA ASP A 3 3.06 -37.51 -42.17
C ASP A 3 3.43 -36.45 -41.13
N SER A 4 2.51 -35.49 -40.93
CA SER A 4 2.64 -34.43 -39.94
C SER A 4 2.67 -35.00 -38.52
N GLU A 5 3.74 -34.65 -37.81
CA GLU A 5 4.03 -34.95 -36.41
C GLU A 5 2.88 -34.55 -35.47
N GLY A 6 2.42 -35.53 -34.68
CA GLY A 6 1.62 -35.29 -33.47
C GLY A 6 2.56 -35.04 -32.30
N TYR A 7 2.87 -33.77 -32.04
CA TYR A 7 3.55 -33.36 -30.82
C TYR A 7 2.49 -33.18 -29.72
N ASP A 8 2.28 -34.24 -28.93
CA ASP A 8 1.57 -34.17 -27.64
C ASP A 8 2.46 -33.43 -26.62
N GLY A 9 2.48 -32.10 -26.76
CA GLY A 9 3.01 -31.22 -25.74
C GLY A 9 1.96 -31.02 -24.67
N ASP A 10 2.07 -31.81 -23.59
CA ASP A 10 1.49 -31.54 -22.27
C ASP A 10 1.99 -30.17 -21.78
N GLY A 11 1.29 -29.13 -22.24
CA GLY A 11 1.45 -27.77 -21.77
C GLY A 11 0.78 -27.67 -20.40
N SER A 12 1.48 -28.14 -19.37
CA SER A 12 1.29 -27.63 -18.02
C SER A 12 1.44 -26.12 -18.08
N ALA A 13 0.30 -25.42 -18.23
CA ALA A 13 0.25 -23.98 -18.15
C ALA A 13 0.84 -23.59 -16.79
N PRO A 14 1.81 -22.66 -16.74
CA PRO A 14 2.28 -22.16 -15.47
C PRO A 14 1.06 -21.52 -14.79
N ASP A 15 0.80 -21.97 -13.56
CA ASP A 15 -0.13 -21.41 -12.58
C ASP A 15 -0.28 -19.90 -12.84
N GLU A 16 -1.38 -19.50 -13.50
CA GLU A 16 -1.72 -18.09 -13.67
C GLU A 16 -1.96 -17.57 -12.26
N ALA A 17 -0.94 -16.95 -11.68
CA ALA A 17 -1.07 -16.29 -10.39
C ALA A 17 -2.24 -15.31 -10.51
N GLU A 18 -3.37 -15.64 -9.88
CA GLU A 18 -4.53 -14.76 -9.79
C GLU A 18 -4.04 -13.36 -9.40
N ASP A 19 -4.35 -12.36 -10.23
CA ASP A 19 -4.02 -10.99 -9.92
C ASP A 19 -4.62 -10.66 -8.54
N PRO A 20 -3.81 -10.15 -7.60
CA PRO A 20 -4.29 -9.90 -6.25
C PRO A 20 -5.47 -8.93 -6.33
N GLY A 21 -6.60 -9.33 -5.72
CA GLY A 21 -7.79 -8.48 -5.64
C GLY A 21 -7.47 -7.09 -5.10
N PHE A 22 -8.27 -6.08 -5.48
CA PHE A 22 -7.97 -4.68 -5.20
C PHE A 22 -7.71 -4.37 -3.71
N SER A 23 -8.46 -4.97 -2.78
CA SER A 23 -8.20 -4.79 -1.35
C SER A 23 -6.85 -5.37 -0.90
N GLU A 24 -6.37 -6.44 -1.52
CA GLU A 24 -5.04 -6.99 -1.26
C GLU A 24 -3.93 -6.05 -1.75
N VAL A 25 -4.12 -5.40 -2.90
CA VAL A 25 -3.20 -4.35 -3.38
C VAL A 25 -3.12 -3.21 -2.36
N LEU A 26 -4.26 -2.73 -1.86
CA LEU A 26 -4.31 -1.66 -0.85
C LEU A 26 -3.66 -2.09 0.47
N ARG A 27 -3.88 -3.33 0.93
CA ARG A 27 -3.22 -3.87 2.14
C ARG A 27 -1.71 -3.95 1.98
N ARG A 28 -1.22 -4.40 0.81
CA ARG A 28 0.23 -4.43 0.52
C ARG A 28 0.85 -3.03 0.51
N GLN A 29 0.20 -2.07 -0.13
CA GLN A 29 0.66 -0.68 -0.13
C GLN A 29 0.65 -0.08 1.27
N SER A 30 -0.43 -0.29 2.01
CA SER A 30 -0.56 0.09 3.42
C SER A 30 0.59 -0.45 4.27
N ALA A 31 0.90 -1.76 4.16
CA ALA A 31 2.00 -2.38 4.89
C ALA A 31 3.36 -1.79 4.50
N GLY A 32 3.56 -1.48 3.21
CA GLY A 32 4.75 -0.80 2.72
C GLY A 32 4.95 0.58 3.36
N TRP A 33 3.89 1.39 3.42
CA TRP A 33 3.95 2.71 4.07
C TRP A 33 4.25 2.63 5.56
N ARG A 34 3.65 1.66 6.27
CA ARG A 34 3.96 1.42 7.68
C ARG A 34 5.42 1.03 7.88
N LEU A 35 5.95 0.12 7.06
CA LEU A 35 7.35 -0.29 7.15
C LEU A 35 8.32 0.88 6.89
N LEU A 36 7.98 1.76 5.93
CA LEU A 36 8.75 2.97 5.68
C LEU A 36 8.71 3.91 6.88
N ALA A 37 7.54 4.12 7.49
CA ALA A 37 7.42 4.93 8.69
C ALA A 37 8.27 4.39 9.85
N GLU A 38 8.22 3.08 10.10
CA GLU A 38 9.01 2.44 11.14
C GLU A 38 10.52 2.67 10.91
N ARG A 39 10.99 2.46 9.66
CA ARG A 39 12.41 2.68 9.31
C ARG A 39 12.87 4.12 9.39
N MET A 40 11.98 5.09 9.19
CA MET A 40 12.32 6.51 9.20
C MET A 40 12.24 7.14 10.59
N HIS A 41 12.05 6.35 11.64
CA HIS A 41 12.05 6.87 13.00
C HIS A 41 13.42 7.49 13.37
N PRO A 42 13.50 8.78 13.74
CA PRO A 42 14.79 9.45 13.95
C PRO A 42 15.68 8.81 15.01
N GLN A 43 15.09 8.24 16.07
CA GLN A 43 15.84 7.53 17.12
C GLN A 43 16.40 6.18 16.66
N GLN A 44 15.97 5.68 15.50
CA GLN A 44 16.48 4.45 14.89
C GLN A 44 17.56 4.75 13.83
N GLN A 45 18.06 5.99 13.79
CA GLN A 45 19.07 6.43 12.82
C GLN A 45 20.41 6.74 13.52
N PRO A 46 21.26 5.74 13.78
CA PRO A 46 22.58 5.94 14.40
C PRO A 46 23.45 6.95 13.66
N ALA A 47 23.27 7.08 12.34
CA ALA A 47 23.99 8.03 11.51
C ALA A 47 23.76 9.49 11.93
N LEU A 48 22.59 9.83 12.47
CA LEU A 48 22.29 11.19 12.96
C LEU A 48 23.11 11.50 14.22
N ASP A 49 23.28 10.51 15.10
CA ASP A 49 24.11 10.67 16.30
C ASP A 49 25.60 10.80 15.94
N GLU A 50 26.06 10.10 14.88
CA GLU A 50 27.41 10.28 14.36
C GLU A 50 27.64 11.66 13.75
N LEU A 51 26.64 12.23 13.05
CA LEU A 51 26.72 13.59 12.53
C LEU A 51 26.88 14.61 13.65
N ASP A 52 26.11 14.49 14.73
CA ASP A 52 26.23 15.38 15.89
C ASP A 52 27.62 15.29 16.55
N LYS A 53 28.18 14.07 16.66
CA LYS A 53 29.54 13.87 17.19
C LYS A 53 30.60 14.55 16.34
N LEU A 54 30.37 14.67 15.02
CA LEU A 54 31.24 15.39 14.09
C LEU A 54 30.98 16.91 14.08
N GLY A 55 30.04 17.41 14.90
CA GLY A 55 29.65 18.81 14.95
C GLY A 55 28.77 19.25 13.77
N LEU A 56 28.26 18.30 12.98
CA LEU A 56 27.30 18.54 11.92
C LEU A 56 25.90 18.39 12.53
N ASP A 57 25.36 19.51 13.01
CA ASP A 57 24.04 19.58 13.62
C ASP A 57 22.97 18.88 12.76
N SER A 58 22.43 17.78 13.28
CA SER A 58 21.48 16.93 12.57
C SER A 58 20.02 17.18 12.95
N GLU A 59 19.71 18.24 13.72
CA GLU A 59 18.34 18.59 14.14
C GLU A 59 17.38 18.71 12.96
N SER A 60 17.78 19.40 11.89
CA SER A 60 16.98 19.57 10.67
C SER A 60 16.68 18.24 9.96
N LEU A 61 17.63 17.31 9.94
CA LEU A 61 17.46 15.97 9.37
C LEU A 61 16.52 15.12 10.24
N ARG A 62 16.64 15.20 11.57
CA ARG A 62 15.70 14.53 12.49
C ARG A 62 14.27 15.01 12.27
N ALA A 63 14.06 16.33 12.16
CA ALA A 63 12.75 16.90 11.87
C ALA A 63 12.20 16.42 10.51
N THR A 64 13.05 16.39 9.49
CA THR A 64 12.69 15.89 8.15
C THR A 64 12.27 14.41 8.20
N PHE A 65 13.01 13.57 8.91
CA PHE A 65 12.67 12.16 9.07
C PHE A 65 11.37 11.95 9.85
N ASP A 66 11.14 12.72 10.92
CA ASP A 66 9.88 12.62 11.65
C ASP A 66 8.69 13.09 10.81
N GLN A 67 8.84 14.16 10.02
CA GLN A 67 7.81 14.62 9.09
C GLN A 67 7.48 13.55 8.04
N PHE A 68 8.50 12.96 7.41
CA PHE A 68 8.30 11.87 6.46
C PHE A 68 7.60 10.67 7.11
N ARG A 69 8.03 10.31 8.33
CA ARG A 69 7.40 9.22 9.10
C ARG A 69 5.92 9.49 9.33
N GLN A 70 5.57 10.70 9.76
CA GLN A 70 4.18 11.10 9.98
C GLN A 70 3.36 11.00 8.69
N GLN A 71 3.88 11.48 7.56
CA GLN A 71 3.22 11.36 6.26
C GLN A 71 3.04 9.89 5.83
N ALA A 72 4.07 9.06 6.00
CA ALA A 72 3.98 7.63 5.71
C ALA A 72 2.91 6.93 6.58
N LEU A 73 2.78 7.29 7.86
CA LEU A 73 1.70 6.78 8.72
C LEU A 73 0.31 7.23 8.27
N LEU A 74 0.17 8.46 7.79
CA LEU A 74 -1.10 8.93 7.22
C LEU A 74 -1.49 8.12 5.98
N LEU A 75 -0.55 7.89 5.07
CA LEU A 75 -0.78 7.07 3.87
C LEU A 75 -1.11 5.61 4.22
N HIS A 76 -0.42 5.03 5.21
CA HIS A 76 -0.77 3.70 5.75
C HIS A 76 -2.23 3.64 6.22
N ASN A 77 -2.65 4.64 7.01
CA ASN A 77 -4.01 4.69 7.55
C ASN A 77 -5.06 4.87 6.43
N ALA A 78 -4.81 5.76 5.47
CA ALA A 78 -5.70 6.00 4.33
C ALA A 78 -5.89 4.73 3.48
N MET A 79 -4.79 4.07 3.10
CA MET A 79 -4.85 2.84 2.30
C MET A 79 -5.53 1.69 3.07
N SER A 80 -5.28 1.58 4.38
CA SER A 80 -5.96 0.58 5.23
C SER A 80 -7.47 0.84 5.30
N ALA A 81 -7.87 2.10 5.46
CA ALA A 81 -9.27 2.48 5.54
C ALA A 81 -9.98 2.24 4.19
N GLN A 82 -9.33 2.57 3.07
CA GLN A 82 -9.88 2.32 1.74
C GLN A 82 -9.99 0.83 1.43
N ALA A 83 -9.04 0.01 1.87
CA ALA A 83 -9.13 -1.45 1.73
C ALA A 83 -10.36 -2.00 2.43
N ARG A 84 -10.60 -1.54 3.67
CA ARG A 84 -11.77 -1.92 4.45
C ARG A 84 -13.08 -1.46 3.80
N ALA A 85 -13.15 -0.21 3.32
CA ALA A 85 -14.34 0.30 2.64
C ALA A 85 -14.65 -0.52 1.38
N TYR A 86 -13.61 -0.95 0.65
CA TYR A 86 -13.78 -1.82 -0.52
C TYR A 86 -14.28 -3.21 -0.14
N ASP A 87 -13.72 -3.81 0.91
CA ASP A 87 -14.20 -5.12 1.41
C ASP A 87 -15.67 -5.04 1.85
N GLU A 88 -16.05 -3.99 2.60
CA GLU A 88 -17.43 -3.74 3.02
C GLU A 88 -18.39 -3.59 1.82
N MET A 89 -17.96 -2.94 0.74
CA MET A 89 -18.73 -2.82 -0.50
C MET A 89 -18.93 -4.17 -1.20
N MET A 90 -17.86 -4.97 -1.29
CA MET A 90 -17.93 -6.31 -1.88
C MET A 90 -18.84 -7.24 -1.06
N GLU A 91 -18.80 -7.15 0.27
CA GLU A 91 -19.67 -7.90 1.18
C GLU A 91 -21.15 -7.48 1.08
N ALA A 92 -21.41 -6.20 0.80
CA ALA A 92 -22.77 -5.63 0.76
C ALA A 92 -23.53 -5.86 -0.56
N GLY A 93 -22.90 -6.48 -1.57
CA GLY A 93 -23.53 -6.72 -2.87
C GLY A 93 -22.66 -6.34 -4.08
N GLY A 94 -21.47 -5.79 -3.83
CA GLY A 94 -20.54 -5.39 -4.87
C GLY A 94 -20.92 -4.08 -5.54
N PRO A 95 -20.19 -3.68 -6.59
CA PRO A 95 -20.36 -2.38 -7.23
C PRO A 95 -21.68 -2.23 -8.00
N ASP A 96 -22.37 -3.35 -8.24
CA ASP A 96 -23.69 -3.37 -8.88
C ASP A 96 -24.83 -3.03 -7.92
N ASP A 97 -24.59 -3.11 -6.60
CA ASP A 97 -25.52 -2.59 -5.59
C ASP A 97 -25.30 -1.07 -5.41
N PRO A 98 -26.30 -0.23 -5.75
CA PRO A 98 -26.14 1.23 -5.70
C PRO A 98 -25.88 1.76 -4.29
N GLU A 99 -26.43 1.12 -3.25
CA GLU A 99 -26.24 1.54 -1.86
C GLU A 99 -24.83 1.16 -1.38
N ALA A 100 -24.37 -0.05 -1.71
CA ALA A 100 -23.01 -0.49 -1.40
C ALA A 100 -21.96 0.41 -2.08
N TYR A 101 -22.16 0.74 -3.36
CA TYR A 101 -21.25 1.61 -4.11
C TYR A 101 -21.24 3.05 -3.57
N GLU A 102 -22.40 3.62 -3.23
CA GLU A 102 -22.48 4.98 -2.70
C GLU A 102 -21.81 5.09 -1.32
N ASN A 103 -22.01 4.10 -0.45
CA ASN A 103 -21.34 4.04 0.85
C ASN A 103 -19.81 3.97 0.69
N TYR A 104 -19.31 3.16 -0.25
CA TYR A 104 -17.89 3.11 -0.60
C TYR A 104 -17.35 4.46 -1.11
N ARG A 105 -18.11 5.11 -2.00
CA ARG A 105 -17.75 6.39 -2.59
C ARG A 105 -17.61 7.47 -1.51
N LEU A 106 -18.59 7.58 -0.61
CA LEU A 106 -18.58 8.54 0.51
C LEU A 106 -17.41 8.27 1.47
N ALA A 107 -17.14 7.00 1.80
CA ALA A 107 -16.00 6.65 2.64
C ALA A 107 -14.68 7.04 1.99
N THR A 108 -14.52 6.81 0.68
CA THR A 108 -13.31 7.15 -0.07
C THR A 108 -13.13 8.66 -0.20
N GLU A 109 -14.21 9.41 -0.41
CA GLU A 109 -14.20 10.88 -0.44
C GLU A 109 -13.75 11.44 0.92
N PHE A 110 -14.33 10.95 2.01
CA PHE A 110 -13.92 11.34 3.36
C PHE A 110 -12.44 11.04 3.65
N ILE A 111 -11.95 9.86 3.28
CA ILE A 111 -10.52 9.50 3.44
C ILE A 111 -9.62 10.46 2.65
N THR A 112 -10.03 10.81 1.43
CA THR A 112 -9.32 11.73 0.53
C THR A 112 -9.25 13.13 1.16
N ASP A 113 -10.34 13.60 1.74
CA ASP A 113 -10.41 14.91 2.41
C ASP A 113 -9.53 15.01 3.65
N LEU A 114 -9.23 13.88 4.30
CA LEU A 114 -8.34 13.83 5.46
C LEU A 114 -6.85 13.84 5.10
N MET A 115 -6.49 13.66 3.83
CA MET A 115 -5.09 13.67 3.42
C MET A 115 -4.58 15.12 3.24
N PRO A 116 -3.41 15.46 3.79
CA PRO A 116 -2.78 16.76 3.56
C PRO A 116 -2.18 16.77 2.15
N TRP A 117 -2.86 17.46 1.22
CA TRP A 117 -2.40 17.71 -0.15
C TRP A 117 -1.40 18.86 -0.23
#